data_AF-A0AA88YC74-F1
#
_entry.id   AF-A0AA88YC74-F1
#
_cell.length_a   1.000
_cell.length_b   1.000
_cell.length_c   1.000
_cell.angle_alpha   90.00
_cell.angle_beta   90.00
_cell.angle_gamma   90.00
#
_symmetry.space_group_name_H-M   'P 1'
#
loop_
_entity.id
_entity.type
_entity.pdbx_description
1 polymer ?
#
loop_
_entity_poly.entity_id
_entity_poly.type
_entity_poly.pdbx_seq_one_letter_code
_entity_poly.pdbx_strand_id
1 'polypeptide(L)'
;MKYKCFGLECYDCASRDDQRCLDPFDDVRKEAMGTSECSEKNTHCVKYKTVVFLQDSGFILGKERELNVITRTCITMKGYKDGCTIIEGDGGFYFRCLCSTDNCNSGRNLLPSIITLLIASVLALVLNSR
;
A
#
# COMPACT_ATOMS: atom_id res chain seq x y z
N MET A 1 18.42 0.23 -33.65
CA MET A 1 17.98 -0.44 -32.41
C MET A 1 17.31 0.62 -31.53
N LYS A 2 16.01 0.46 -31.25
CA LYS A 2 15.29 1.34 -30.32
C LYS A 2 15.43 0.73 -28.92
N TYR A 3 16.08 1.41 -28.00
CA TYR A 3 16.07 1.03 -26.59
C TYR A 3 14.65 1.30 -26.07
N LYS A 4 13.91 0.25 -25.69
CA LYS A 4 12.72 0.42 -24.87
C LYS A 4 13.22 0.76 -23.46
N CYS A 5 13.18 2.04 -23.09
CA CYS A 5 13.15 2.38 -21.67
C CYS A 5 11.80 1.86 -21.15
N PHE A 6 11.81 0.70 -20.49
CA PHE A 6 10.62 0.22 -19.80
C PHE A 6 10.35 1.17 -18.63
N GLY A 7 9.16 1.78 -18.62
CA GLY A 7 8.68 2.51 -17.45
C GLY A 7 8.42 1.55 -16.30
N LEU A 8 8.37 2.07 -15.08
CA LEU A 8 7.95 1.33 -13.89
C LEU A 8 6.59 0.66 -14.15
N GLU A 9 6.36 -0.56 -13.68
CA GLU A 9 5.07 -1.22 -13.80
C GLU A 9 4.39 -1.35 -12.43
N CYS A 10 3.15 -0.90 -12.31
CA CYS A 10 2.43 -0.89 -11.03
C CYS A 10 1.03 -1.47 -11.18
N TYR A 11 0.45 -1.96 -10.09
CA TYR A 11 -0.99 -2.20 -10.04
C TYR A 11 -1.72 -0.85 -10.11
N ASP A 12 -2.73 -0.75 -10.97
CA ASP A 12 -3.56 0.44 -11.14
C ASP A 12 -5.03 0.07 -10.96
N CYS A 13 -5.55 0.33 -9.76
CA CYS A 13 -6.92 -0.02 -9.40
C CYS A 13 -7.43 0.84 -8.24
N ALA A 14 -8.75 0.98 -8.15
CA ALA A 14 -9.42 1.59 -7.00
C ALA A 14 -10.53 0.66 -6.49
N SER A 15 -10.54 0.38 -5.19
CA SER A 15 -11.55 -0.45 -4.53
C SER A 15 -12.97 0.12 -4.58
N ARG A 16 -13.09 1.42 -4.83
CA ARG A 16 -14.37 2.07 -5.11
C ARG A 16 -15.00 1.52 -6.39
N ASP A 17 -14.18 1.24 -7.39
CA ASP A 17 -14.62 0.85 -8.73
C ASP A 17 -14.57 -0.68 -8.89
N ASP A 18 -13.60 -1.35 -8.29
CA ASP A 18 -13.49 -2.82 -8.25
C ASP A 18 -13.04 -3.34 -6.88
N GLN A 19 -13.94 -4.08 -6.21
CA GLN A 19 -13.71 -4.65 -4.88
C GLN A 19 -12.51 -5.63 -4.83
N ARG A 20 -12.07 -6.18 -5.95
CA ARG A 20 -10.85 -7.02 -6.04
C ARG A 20 -9.58 -6.23 -5.71
N CYS A 21 -9.63 -4.91 -5.80
CA CYS A 21 -8.57 -4.01 -5.35
C CYS A 21 -8.49 -3.90 -3.81
N LEU A 22 -9.39 -4.49 -3.03
CA LEU A 22 -9.26 -4.49 -1.58
C LEU A 22 -8.12 -5.38 -1.09
N ASP A 23 -7.65 -5.10 0.13
CA ASP A 23 -6.79 -6.00 0.87
C ASP A 23 -7.64 -7.13 1.51
N PRO A 24 -7.10 -8.33 1.69
CA PRO A 24 -5.78 -8.76 1.23
C PRO A 24 -5.69 -8.84 -0.29
N PHE A 25 -4.59 -8.32 -0.86
CA PHE A 25 -4.32 -8.35 -2.29
C PHE A 25 -3.49 -9.59 -2.62
N ASP A 26 -4.17 -10.74 -2.61
CA ASP A 26 -3.60 -12.06 -2.89
C ASP A 26 -3.30 -12.26 -4.38
N ASP A 27 -2.66 -13.39 -4.71
CA ASP A 27 -2.19 -13.66 -6.08
C ASP A 27 -3.36 -13.78 -7.07
N VAL A 28 -4.52 -14.28 -6.62
CA VAL A 28 -5.74 -14.34 -7.43
C VAL A 28 -6.23 -12.93 -7.81
N ARG A 29 -6.24 -12.00 -6.85
CA ARG A 29 -6.62 -10.60 -7.11
C ARG A 29 -5.59 -9.87 -7.96
N LYS A 30 -4.30 -10.12 -7.73
CA LYS A 30 -3.21 -9.55 -8.53
C LYS A 30 -3.34 -9.93 -10.00
N GLU A 31 -3.54 -11.22 -10.28
CA GLU A 31 -3.73 -11.73 -11.64
C GLU A 31 -4.99 -11.14 -12.29
N ALA A 32 -6.08 -11.01 -11.54
CA ALA A 32 -7.33 -10.46 -12.04
C ALA A 32 -7.30 -8.96 -12.34
N MET A 33 -6.50 -8.17 -11.61
CA MET A 33 -6.39 -6.71 -11.82
C MET A 33 -5.36 -6.38 -12.89
N GLY A 34 -4.30 -7.18 -13.00
CA GLY A 34 -3.18 -6.87 -13.87
C GLY A 34 -2.45 -5.60 -13.44
N THR A 35 -1.55 -5.17 -14.32
CA THR A 35 -0.59 -4.09 -14.07
C THR A 35 -0.60 -3.13 -15.25
N SER A 36 -0.17 -1.90 -15.00
CA SER A 36 -0.07 -0.86 -16.01
C SER A 36 1.33 -0.29 -16.07
N GLU A 37 1.85 -0.07 -17.28
CA GLU A 37 3.10 0.65 -17.49
C GLU A 37 2.93 2.12 -17.09
N CYS A 38 3.79 2.59 -16.19
CA CYS A 38 3.83 3.97 -15.77
C CYS A 38 4.48 4.86 -16.83
N SER A 39 4.04 6.12 -16.89
CA SER A 39 4.76 7.16 -17.63
C SER A 39 6.20 7.32 -17.13
N GLU A 40 7.12 7.67 -18.01
CA GLU A 40 8.54 7.99 -17.70
C GLU A 40 8.71 9.06 -16.60
N LYS A 41 7.68 9.88 -16.34
CA LYS A 41 7.71 10.90 -15.29
C LYS A 41 7.47 10.32 -13.90
N ASN A 42 6.75 9.20 -13.82
CA ASN A 42 6.42 8.58 -12.56
C ASN A 42 7.67 7.96 -11.95
N THR A 43 7.84 8.20 -10.66
CA THR A 43 9.02 7.75 -9.92
C THR A 43 8.69 6.55 -9.05
N HIS A 44 7.43 6.38 -8.66
CA HIS A 44 7.00 5.42 -7.65
C HIS A 44 5.66 4.76 -8.03
N CYS A 45 5.48 3.53 -7.60
CA CYS A 45 4.16 2.97 -7.34
C CYS A 45 3.69 3.49 -5.99
N VAL A 46 2.39 3.76 -5.90
CA VAL A 46 1.76 4.15 -4.65
C VAL A 46 0.58 3.24 -4.32
N LYS A 47 0.41 2.96 -3.03
CA LYS A 47 -0.80 2.41 -2.45
C LYS A 47 -1.33 3.37 -1.39
N TYR A 48 -2.57 3.79 -1.57
CA TYR A 48 -3.37 4.49 -0.58
C TYR A 48 -4.30 3.49 0.11
N LYS A 49 -4.38 3.54 1.44
CA LYS A 49 -5.46 2.91 2.20
C LYS A 49 -6.08 3.98 3.08
N THR A 50 -7.26 4.42 2.72
CA THR A 50 -8.05 5.43 3.44
C THR A 50 -9.03 4.72 4.36
N VAL A 51 -9.04 5.14 5.63
CA VAL A 51 -9.98 4.70 6.67
C VAL A 51 -10.75 5.94 7.11
N VAL A 52 -12.05 5.97 6.84
CA VAL A 52 -12.93 7.09 7.23
C VAL A 52 -13.97 6.57 8.21
N PHE A 53 -14.17 7.31 9.30
CA PHE A 53 -15.21 7.07 10.29
C PHE A 53 -16.37 8.01 9.99
N LEU A 54 -17.45 7.46 9.45
CA LEU A 54 -18.68 8.23 9.25
C LEU A 54 -19.50 8.23 10.53
N GLN A 55 -19.72 9.42 11.08
CA GLN A 55 -20.76 9.66 12.08
C GLN A 55 -22.11 9.75 11.35
N ASP A 56 -22.88 8.69 11.45
CA ASP A 56 -24.21 8.61 10.86
C ASP A 56 -25.21 9.30 11.79
N SER A 57 -25.50 10.59 11.56
CA SER A 57 -26.43 11.37 12.39
C SER A 57 -27.91 10.93 12.25
N GLY A 58 -28.20 9.95 11.39
CA GLY A 58 -29.55 9.48 11.08
C GLY A 58 -29.87 8.04 11.47
N PHE A 59 -28.93 7.25 12.01
CA PHE A 59 -29.20 5.86 12.40
C PHE A 59 -29.55 5.76 13.89
N ILE A 60 -30.70 5.13 14.21
CA ILE A 60 -31.29 4.99 15.56
C ILE A 60 -30.33 4.36 16.61
N LEU A 61 -29.24 3.74 16.18
CA LEU A 61 -28.27 3.03 17.04
C LEU A 61 -26.91 3.72 17.20
N GLY A 62 -26.68 4.89 16.58
CA GLY A 62 -25.47 5.71 16.80
C GLY A 62 -24.12 5.02 16.50
N LYS A 63 -24.11 3.98 15.65
CA LYS A 63 -22.89 3.20 15.38
C LYS A 63 -22.06 3.84 14.27
N GLU A 64 -20.82 4.20 14.58
CA GLU A 64 -19.84 4.67 13.59
C GLU A 64 -19.63 3.60 12.51
N ARG A 65 -19.66 4.02 11.24
CA ARG A 65 -19.34 3.15 10.10
C ARG A 65 -17.91 3.43 9.64
N GLU A 66 -17.10 2.38 9.59
CA GLU A 66 -15.76 2.44 9.02
C GLU A 66 -15.83 2.17 7.51
N LEU A 67 -15.38 3.13 6.71
CA LEU A 67 -15.19 2.98 5.27
C LEU A 67 -13.71 2.80 4.97
N ASN A 68 -13.40 1.70 4.29
CA ASN A 68 -12.06 1.37 3.81
C ASN A 68 -11.99 1.53 2.29
N VAL A 69 -11.16 2.46 1.81
CA VAL A 69 -10.93 2.67 0.37
C VAL A 69 -9.45 2.51 0.07
N ILE A 70 -9.12 1.55 -0.78
CA ILE A 70 -7.78 1.31 -1.31
C ILE A 70 -7.68 1.79 -2.75
N THR A 71 -6.58 2.47 -3.06
CA THR A 71 -6.19 2.85 -4.43
C THR A 71 -4.73 2.49 -4.65
N ARG A 72 -4.43 1.87 -5.78
CA ARG A 72 -3.08 1.55 -6.26
C ARG A 72 -2.89 2.25 -7.59
N THR A 73 -1.76 2.93 -7.81
CA THR A 73 -1.47 3.58 -9.08
C THR A 73 0.00 3.99 -9.17
N CYS A 74 0.41 4.55 -10.31
CA CYS A 74 1.70 5.21 -10.52
C CYS A 74 1.65 6.67 -10.04
N ILE A 75 2.75 7.20 -9.48
CA ILE A 75 2.83 8.62 -9.10
C ILE A 75 4.22 9.21 -9.33
N THR A 76 4.26 10.51 -9.61
CA THR A 76 5.48 11.31 -9.62
C THR A 76 5.69 11.96 -8.25
N MET A 77 6.73 11.55 -7.54
CA MET A 77 7.03 11.99 -6.17
C MET A 77 8.55 12.18 -6.00
N LYS A 78 9.09 13.17 -6.70
CA LYS A 78 10.54 13.47 -6.67
C LYS A 78 10.98 13.88 -5.26
N GLY A 79 12.08 13.29 -4.78
CA GLY A 79 12.66 13.59 -3.46
C GLY A 79 12.02 12.82 -2.31
N TYR A 80 10.95 12.06 -2.54
CA TYR A 80 10.36 11.17 -1.54
C TYR A 80 11.00 9.79 -1.58
N LYS A 81 11.24 9.23 -0.40
CA LYS A 81 11.77 7.88 -0.22
C LYS A 81 10.64 6.86 -0.17
N ASP A 82 10.98 5.63 -0.52
CA ASP A 82 10.13 4.46 -0.32
C ASP A 82 9.76 4.30 1.15
N GLY A 83 8.55 3.80 1.41
CA GLY A 83 8.02 3.59 2.75
C GLY A 83 6.56 3.99 2.89
N CYS A 84 6.00 3.70 4.06
CA CYS A 84 4.62 4.00 4.41
C CYS A 84 4.55 5.14 5.43
N THR A 85 3.67 6.09 5.17
CA THR A 85 3.34 7.19 6.07
C THR A 85 1.86 7.16 6.40
N ILE A 86 1.51 7.48 7.64
CA ILE A 86 0.12 7.68 8.07
C ILE A 86 -0.13 9.17 8.08
N ILE A 87 -1.24 9.59 7.49
CA ILE A 87 -1.64 10.98 7.45
C ILE A 87 -3.06 11.04 8.01
N GLU A 88 -3.20 11.79 9.10
CA GLU A 88 -4.51 12.10 9.67
C GLU A 88 -5.25 13.10 8.79
N GLY A 89 -6.56 12.92 8.68
CA GLY A 89 -7.46 13.85 8.02
C GLY A 89 -8.75 13.99 8.82
N ASP A 90 -9.59 14.94 8.44
CA ASP A 90 -10.85 15.17 9.13
C ASP A 90 -11.76 13.94 9.01
N GLY A 91 -12.06 13.30 10.14
CA GLY A 91 -12.92 12.11 10.20
C GLY A 91 -12.22 10.79 9.83
N GLY A 92 -10.88 10.73 9.79
CA GLY A 92 -10.18 9.49 9.51
C GLY A 92 -8.66 9.62 9.34
N PHE A 93 -8.06 8.63 8.69
CA PHE A 93 -6.66 8.65 8.33
C PHE A 93 -6.43 7.86 7.05
N TYR A 94 -5.32 8.13 6.37
CA TYR A 94 -4.90 7.30 5.24
C TYR A 94 -3.43 6.93 5.34
N PHE A 95 -3.14 5.68 4.95
CA PHE A 95 -1.79 5.23 4.70
C PHE A 95 -1.42 5.60 3.27
N ARG A 96 -0.25 6.20 3.08
CA ARG A 96 0.40 6.36 1.78
C ARG A 96 1.71 5.57 1.80
N CYS A 97 1.75 4.51 1.00
CA CYS A 97 2.93 3.67 0.82
C CYS A 97 3.52 3.88 -0.57
N LEU A 98 4.77 4.35 -0.63
CA LEU A 98 5.54 4.56 -1.85
C LEU A 98 6.59 3.45 -2.00
N CYS A 99 6.81 3.01 -3.23
CA CYS A 99 7.87 2.09 -3.56
C CYS A 99 8.30 2.26 -5.04
N SER A 100 9.56 1.98 -5.32
CA SER A 100 10.21 2.33 -6.60
C SER A 100 10.54 1.12 -7.51
N THR A 101 10.01 -0.06 -7.21
CA THR A 101 10.21 -1.28 -8.00
C THR A 101 8.91 -1.79 -8.60
N ASP A 102 8.99 -2.61 -9.65
CA ASP A 102 7.79 -3.10 -10.32
C ASP A 102 6.88 -3.87 -9.35
N ASN A 103 5.57 -3.64 -9.47
CA ASN A 103 4.51 -4.37 -8.79
C ASN A 103 4.56 -4.32 -7.25
N CYS A 104 5.36 -3.41 -6.70
CA CYS A 104 5.63 -3.30 -5.27
C CYS A 104 4.43 -2.80 -4.46
N ASN A 105 3.50 -2.08 -5.09
CA ASN A 105 2.28 -1.58 -4.44
C ASN A 105 1.22 -2.69 -4.23
N SER A 106 1.54 -3.96 -4.50
CA SER A 106 0.77 -5.12 -4.06
C SER A 106 0.91 -5.45 -2.58
N GLY A 107 1.96 -4.93 -1.92
CA GLY A 107 2.33 -5.31 -0.57
C GLY A 107 1.21 -5.17 0.47
N ARG A 108 1.15 -6.13 1.39
CA ARG A 108 0.47 -5.98 2.67
C ARG A 108 1.35 -5.08 3.55
N ASN A 109 0.74 -4.17 4.31
CA ASN A 109 1.45 -3.39 5.34
C ASN A 109 1.93 -4.37 6.43
N LEU A 110 3.04 -5.05 6.20
CA LEU A 110 3.58 -6.03 7.14
C LEU A 110 5.05 -5.74 7.30
N LEU A 111 5.38 -4.74 8.12
CA LEU A 111 6.48 -4.70 9.09
C LEU A 111 7.58 -5.78 8.93
N PRO A 112 8.19 -6.03 7.75
CA PRO A 112 9.02 -7.22 7.58
C PRO A 112 10.30 -7.03 8.39
N SER A 113 10.71 -5.76 8.48
CA SER A 113 11.81 -5.24 9.27
C SER A 113 11.68 -5.48 10.77
N ILE A 114 10.46 -5.54 11.34
CA ILE A 114 10.31 -5.75 12.80
C ILE A 114 10.50 -7.22 13.14
N ILE A 115 9.94 -8.12 12.34
CA ILE A 115 10.04 -9.57 12.58
C ILE A 115 11.49 -10.02 12.39
N THR A 116 12.19 -9.54 11.37
CA THR A 116 13.61 -9.87 11.16
C THR A 116 14.49 -9.32 12.27
N LEU A 117 14.23 -8.10 12.77
CA LEU A 117 14.96 -7.52 13.89
C LEU A 117 14.75 -8.31 15.20
N LEU A 118 13.51 -8.75 15.46
CA LEU A 118 13.17 -9.56 16.64
C LEU A 118 13.81 -10.96 16.59
N ILE A 119 13.86 -11.59 15.43
CA ILE A 119 14.50 -12.89 15.28
C ILE A 119 16.03 -12.76 15.43
N ALA A 120 16.62 -11.71 14.86
CA ALA A 120 18.06 -11.45 15.00
C ALA A 120 18.46 -11.14 16.45
N SER A 121 17.66 -10.38 17.20
CA SER A 121 17.96 -10.08 18.61
C SER A 121 17.86 -11.33 19.50
N VAL A 122 16.85 -12.18 19.28
CA VAL A 122 16.72 -13.46 20.01
C VAL A 122 17.87 -14.42 19.68
N LEU A 123 18.27 -14.53 18.41
CA LEU A 123 19.41 -15.37 18.02
C LEU A 123 20.73 -14.88 18.63
N ALA A 124 20.95 -13.56 18.64
CA ALA A 124 22.14 -12.97 19.27
C ALA A 124 22.19 -13.26 20.78
N LEU A 125 21.05 -13.19 21.47
CA LEU A 125 20.95 -13.54 22.90
C LEU A 125 21.25 -15.03 23.14
N VAL A 126 20.73 -15.93 22.32
CA VAL A 126 20.95 -17.39 22.46
C VAL A 126 22.40 -17.78 22.14
N LEU A 127 23.03 -17.12 21.16
CA LEU A 127 24.43 -17.35 20.81
C LEU A 127 25.40 -16.80 21.86
N ASN A 128 25.08 -15.68 22.53
CA ASN A 128 25.88 -15.13 23.61
C ASN A 128 25.65 -15.81 24.98
N SER A 129 24.58 -16.61 25.13
CA SER A 129 24.29 -17.36 26.36
C SER A 129 24.89 -18.77 26.39
N ARG A 130 25.66 -19.16 25.36
CA ARG A 130 26.45 -20.39 25.30
C ARG A 130 27.92 -20.06 25.38
#